data_AF-A0A1V6KJ11-F1
#
_entry.id   AF-A0A1V6KJ11-F1
#
_cell.length_a   1.000
_cell.length_b   1.000
_cell.length_c   1.000
_cell.angle_alpha   90.00
_cell.angle_beta   90.00
_cell.angle_gamma   90.00
#
_symmetry.space_group_name_H-M   'P 1'
#
loop_
_entity.id
_entity.type
_entity.pdbx_description
1 polymer ?
#
loop_
_entity_poly.entity_id
_entity_poly.type
_entity_poly.pdbx_seq_one_letter_code
_entity_poly.pdbx_strand_id
1 'polypeptide(L)'
;MDELMQALRNALKSEVDSVTIYSEAALRGEGDVAQFFASRAEEEKRHYNWLLSYYREMLAGQMPAMNLAAEIQASSHKSPIFSHDFLKRIASDRHVSAAVSSAVLLELNSTQYYSNMANLAKEPHLKAFFNSMSEWEMRHYEELLKIQEESKSYWFEVQNFEPF
;
A
#
# COMPACT_ATOMS: atom_id res chain seq x y z
N MET A 1 0.80 22.75 13.09
CA MET A 1 0.77 21.61 14.02
C MET A 1 -0.56 20.87 13.90
N ASP A 2 -1.69 21.58 13.96
CA ASP A 2 -3.01 20.97 13.83
C ASP A 2 -3.26 20.31 12.45
N GLU A 3 -2.83 20.97 11.36
CA GLU A 3 -2.90 20.44 9.99
C GLU A 3 -2.09 19.16 9.79
N LEU A 4 -0.83 19.12 10.25
CA LEU A 4 0.01 17.91 10.21
C LEU A 4 -0.59 16.78 11.05
N MET A 5 -1.17 17.09 12.21
CA MET A 5 -1.81 16.10 13.06
C MET A 5 -3.09 15.53 12.42
N GLN A 6 -3.91 16.37 11.78
CA GLN A 6 -5.06 15.92 10.99
C GLN A 6 -4.60 15.03 9.84
N ALA A 7 -3.52 15.41 9.16
CA ALA A 7 -3.03 14.65 8.04
C ALA A 7 -2.45 13.29 8.44
N LEU A 8 -1.72 13.21 9.56
CA LEU A 8 -1.28 11.92 10.11
C LEU A 8 -2.45 11.01 10.47
N ARG A 9 -3.56 11.56 11.02
CA ARG A 9 -4.77 10.76 11.28
C ARG A 9 -5.38 10.19 10.00
N ASN A 10 -5.44 10.99 8.93
CA ASN A 10 -5.95 10.52 7.65
C ASN A 10 -5.04 9.46 7.03
N ALA A 11 -3.72 9.65 7.09
CA ALA A 11 -2.74 8.65 6.66
C ALA A 11 -2.91 7.33 7.43
N LEU A 12 -2.99 7.39 8.77
CA LEU A 12 -3.22 6.22 9.62
C LEU A 12 -4.50 5.45 9.23
N LYS A 13 -5.57 6.16 8.85
CA LYS A 13 -6.80 5.53 8.38
C LYS A 13 -6.60 4.85 7.02
N SER A 14 -5.87 5.51 6.10
CA SER A 14 -5.53 4.97 4.78
C SER A 14 -4.75 3.66 4.92
N GLU A 15 -3.73 3.64 5.78
CA GLU A 15 -2.94 2.43 6.05
C GLU A 15 -3.79 1.28 6.61
N VAL A 16 -4.73 1.57 7.52
CA VAL A 16 -5.66 0.57 8.04
C VAL A 16 -6.55 0.00 6.94
N ASP A 17 -6.97 0.83 5.98
CA ASP A 17 -7.78 0.38 4.84
C ASP A 17 -6.97 -0.54 3.93
N SER A 18 -5.72 -0.19 3.61
CA SER A 18 -4.82 -1.05 2.83
C SER A 18 -4.55 -2.37 3.57
N VAL A 19 -4.22 -2.34 4.88
CA VAL A 19 -4.06 -3.56 5.71
C VAL A 19 -5.28 -4.45 5.64
N THR A 20 -6.48 -3.87 5.70
CA THR A 20 -7.74 -4.62 5.67
C THR A 20 -7.92 -5.32 4.33
N ILE A 21 -7.81 -4.58 3.22
CA ILE A 21 -7.97 -5.11 1.86
C ILE A 21 -6.95 -6.23 1.59
N TYR A 22 -5.69 -6.02 1.95
CA TYR A 22 -4.66 -7.03 1.78
C TYR A 22 -4.87 -8.25 2.67
N SER A 23 -5.27 -8.07 3.93
CA SER A 23 -5.54 -9.20 4.82
C SER A 23 -6.71 -10.05 4.33
N GLU A 24 -7.79 -9.41 3.85
CA GLU A 24 -8.94 -10.12 3.28
C GLU A 24 -8.56 -10.88 2.00
N ALA A 25 -7.79 -10.24 1.11
CA ALA A 25 -7.28 -10.88 -0.10
C ALA A 25 -6.34 -12.06 0.22
N ALA A 26 -5.52 -11.94 1.26
CA ALA A 26 -4.64 -13.02 1.73
C ALA A 26 -5.42 -14.22 2.27
N LEU A 27 -6.50 -13.98 3.01
CA LEU A 27 -7.38 -15.03 3.53
C LEU A 27 -8.15 -15.75 2.42
N ARG A 28 -8.49 -15.03 1.35
CA ARG A 28 -9.24 -15.56 0.22
C ARG A 28 -8.36 -16.23 -0.83
N GLY A 29 -7.15 -15.71 -1.01
CA GLY A 29 -6.18 -16.22 -1.97
C GLY A 29 -5.65 -17.60 -1.59
N GLU A 30 -5.01 -18.26 -2.56
CA GLU A 30 -4.37 -19.55 -2.37
C GLU A 30 -2.90 -19.49 -2.77
N GLY A 31 -2.06 -20.28 -2.11
CA GLY A 31 -0.65 -20.43 -2.49
C GLY A 31 0.13 -19.10 -2.50
N ASP A 32 0.71 -18.78 -3.66
CA ASP A 32 1.52 -17.57 -3.88
C ASP A 32 0.70 -16.28 -3.82
N VAL A 33 -0.58 -16.31 -4.18
CA VAL A 33 -1.51 -15.18 -4.05
C VAL A 33 -1.72 -14.82 -2.58
N ALA A 34 -1.99 -15.82 -1.73
CA ALA A 34 -2.15 -15.61 -0.30
C ALA A 34 -0.88 -15.01 0.34
N GLN A 35 0.28 -15.55 -0.04
CA GLN A 35 1.58 -15.08 0.46
C GLN A 35 1.88 -13.65 0.03
N PHE A 36 1.61 -13.30 -1.24
CA PHE A 36 1.79 -11.95 -1.76
C PHE A 36 0.98 -10.94 -0.95
N PHE A 37 -0.31 -11.17 -0.78
CA PHE A 37 -1.17 -10.24 -0.05
C PHE A 37 -0.87 -10.21 1.46
N ALA A 38 -0.48 -11.34 2.06
CA ALA A 38 -0.03 -11.36 3.44
C ALA A 38 1.23 -10.50 3.62
N SER A 39 2.19 -10.57 2.69
CA SER A 39 3.38 -9.72 2.75
C SER A 39 3.05 -8.23 2.60
N ARG A 40 2.07 -7.87 1.75
CA ARG A 40 1.60 -6.49 1.62
C ARG A 40 0.95 -5.99 2.89
N ALA A 41 0.06 -6.79 3.49
CA ALA A 41 -0.55 -6.43 4.77
C ALA A 41 0.49 -6.19 5.88
N GLU A 42 1.57 -6.98 5.93
CA GLU A 42 2.68 -6.75 6.87
C GLU A 42 3.52 -5.51 6.53
N GLU A 43 3.60 -5.11 5.27
CA GLU A 43 4.22 -3.87 4.81
C GLU A 43 3.45 -2.65 5.31
N GLU A 44 2.15 -2.60 5.02
CA GLU A 44 1.28 -1.49 5.44
C GLU A 44 1.17 -1.38 6.97
N LYS A 45 1.28 -2.50 7.71
CA LYS A 45 1.40 -2.44 9.18
C LYS A 45 2.66 -1.70 9.63
N ARG A 46 3.78 -1.83 8.92
CA ARG A 46 5.00 -1.07 9.24
C ARG A 46 4.82 0.41 8.93
N HIS A 47 4.21 0.72 7.79
CA HIS A 47 3.83 2.08 7.40
C HIS A 47 2.97 2.75 8.47
N TYR A 48 1.91 2.07 8.90
CA TYR A 48 1.05 2.48 10.00
C TYR A 48 1.83 2.76 11.29
N ASN A 49 2.74 1.87 11.68
CA ASN A 49 3.52 2.00 12.92
C ASN A 49 4.48 3.20 12.89
N TRP A 50 5.08 3.50 11.74
CA TRP A 50 5.89 4.71 11.56
C TRP A 50 5.06 5.97 11.75
N LEU A 51 3.91 6.06 11.08
CA LEU A 51 2.99 7.19 11.21
C LEU A 51 2.46 7.33 12.64
N LEU A 52 2.16 6.21 13.30
CA LEU A 52 1.67 6.19 14.68
C LEU A 52 2.72 6.71 15.65
N SER A 53 4.00 6.45 15.39
CA SER A 53 5.11 6.95 16.22
C SER A 53 5.17 8.48 16.17
N TYR A 54 5.13 9.08 14.96
CA TYR A 54 5.04 10.54 14.83
C TYR A 54 3.76 11.11 15.41
N TYR A 55 2.61 10.44 15.23
CA TYR A 55 1.34 10.88 15.79
C TYR A 55 1.39 10.92 17.33
N ARG A 56 2.03 9.94 17.97
CA ARG A 56 2.21 9.89 19.43
C ARG A 56 3.12 11.00 19.96
N GLU A 57 4.22 11.30 19.28
CA GLU A 57 5.09 12.44 19.63
C GLU A 57 4.30 13.75 19.59
N MET A 58 3.51 13.97 18.53
CA MET A 58 2.67 15.16 18.40
C MET A 58 1.58 15.24 19.46
N LEU A 59 0.95 14.12 19.83
CA LEU A 59 -0.02 14.08 20.94
C LEU A 59 0.61 14.44 22.29
N ALA A 60 1.90 14.13 22.49
CA ALA A 60 2.66 14.53 23.67
C ALA A 60 3.11 16.00 23.62
N GLY A 61 2.72 16.77 22.60
CA GLY A 61 3.13 18.16 22.39
C GLY A 61 4.57 18.31 21.87
N GLN A 62 5.17 17.22 21.38
CA GLN A 62 6.53 17.20 20.86
C GLN A 62 6.51 17.34 19.33
N MET A 63 7.53 18.00 18.79
CA MET A 63 7.79 17.93 17.35
C MET A 63 8.40 16.56 17.04
N PRO A 64 7.90 15.84 16.02
CA PRO A 64 8.50 14.60 15.57
C PRO A 64 10.01 14.74 15.38
N ALA A 65 10.81 13.95 16.08
CA ALA A 65 12.27 14.06 16.07
C ALA A 65 12.96 12.80 15.51
N MET A 66 12.26 11.67 15.48
CA MET A 66 12.79 10.42 14.94
C MET A 66 13.07 10.55 13.44
N ASN A 67 14.20 10.01 12.97
CA ASN A 67 14.54 10.01 11.54
C ASN A 67 14.13 8.69 10.89
N LEU A 68 12.82 8.48 10.72
CA LEU A 68 12.29 7.26 10.10
C LEU A 68 12.62 7.16 8.60
N ALA A 69 12.99 8.26 7.94
CA ALA A 69 13.39 8.23 6.54
C ALA A 69 14.61 7.32 6.31
N ALA A 70 15.56 7.30 7.26
CA ALA A 70 16.72 6.43 7.18
C ALA A 70 16.36 4.94 7.31
N GLU A 71 15.37 4.60 8.14
CA GLU A 71 14.88 3.22 8.30
C GLU A 71 14.19 2.73 7.02
N ILE A 72 13.37 3.59 6.39
CA ILE A 72 12.71 3.28 5.13
C ILE A 72 13.74 3.06 4.02
N GLN A 73 14.77 3.90 3.93
CA GLN A 73 15.81 3.78 2.91
C GLN A 73 16.70 2.54 3.08
N ALA A 74 16.87 2.05 4.31
CA ALA A 74 17.58 0.80 4.58
C ALA A 74 16.76 -0.45 4.22
N SER A 75 15.45 -0.31 4.04
CA SER A 75 14.55 -1.40 3.71
C SER A 75 14.66 -1.74 2.22
N SER A 76 15.06 -2.96 1.89
CA SER A 76 15.17 -3.38 0.48
C SER A 76 13.79 -3.75 -0.07
N HIS A 77 13.41 -3.17 -1.20
CA HIS A 77 12.26 -3.61 -1.96
C HIS A 77 12.73 -4.45 -3.16
N LYS A 78 12.10 -5.61 -3.38
CA LYS A 78 12.35 -6.47 -4.54
C LYS A 78 11.05 -6.63 -5.31
N SER A 79 11.03 -6.15 -6.54
CA SER A 79 9.86 -6.36 -7.40
C SER A 79 9.75 -7.83 -7.80
N PRO A 80 8.64 -8.50 -7.47
CA PRO A 80 8.44 -9.90 -7.83
C PRO A 80 8.17 -10.03 -9.33
N ILE A 81 8.60 -11.15 -9.91
CA ILE A 81 8.15 -11.58 -11.24
C ILE A 81 6.89 -12.41 -11.03
N PHE A 82 5.78 -11.98 -11.62
CA PHE A 82 4.51 -12.69 -11.53
C PHE A 82 4.47 -13.84 -12.55
N SER A 83 4.21 -15.06 -12.06
CA SER A 83 4.07 -16.23 -12.92
C SER A 83 2.70 -16.22 -13.62
N HIS A 84 2.58 -16.96 -14.73
CA HIS A 84 1.29 -17.20 -15.38
C HIS A 84 0.26 -17.78 -14.41
N ASP A 85 0.66 -18.77 -13.60
CA ASP A 85 -0.23 -19.43 -12.64
C ASP A 85 -0.72 -18.45 -11.56
N PHE A 86 0.14 -17.57 -11.06
CA PHE A 86 -0.23 -16.52 -10.12
C PHE A 86 -1.33 -15.62 -10.70
N LEU A 87 -1.11 -15.09 -11.90
CA LEU A 87 -2.05 -14.19 -12.57
C LEU A 87 -3.37 -14.88 -12.88
N LYS A 88 -3.34 -16.16 -13.24
CA LYS A 88 -4.53 -16.97 -13.48
C LYS A 88 -5.32 -17.21 -12.19
N ARG A 89 -4.67 -17.44 -11.04
CA ARG A 89 -5.35 -17.56 -9.73
C ARG A 89 -6.06 -16.26 -9.36
N ILE A 90 -5.40 -15.11 -9.54
CA ILE A 90 -6.03 -13.79 -9.35
C ILE A 90 -7.29 -13.65 -10.21
N ALA A 91 -7.20 -13.97 -11.51
CA ALA A 91 -8.30 -13.84 -12.45
C ALA A 91 -9.47 -14.80 -12.19
N SER A 92 -9.20 -15.94 -11.55
CA SER A 92 -10.19 -16.99 -11.31
C SER A 92 -11.11 -16.71 -10.12
N ASP A 93 -10.69 -15.85 -9.18
CA ASP A 93 -11.52 -15.45 -8.03
C ASP A 93 -11.90 -13.96 -8.11
N ARG A 94 -13.19 -13.70 -8.28
CA ARG A 94 -13.74 -12.34 -8.40
C ARG A 94 -13.47 -11.46 -7.17
N HIS A 95 -13.40 -12.02 -5.97
CA HIS A 95 -13.15 -11.26 -4.75
C HIS A 95 -11.68 -10.83 -4.69
N VAL A 96 -10.77 -11.72 -5.07
CA VAL A 96 -9.35 -11.40 -5.16
C VAL A 96 -9.09 -10.37 -6.27
N SER A 97 -9.71 -10.52 -7.44
CA SER A 97 -9.61 -9.54 -8.53
C SER A 97 -10.19 -8.16 -8.15
N ALA A 98 -11.30 -8.13 -7.41
CA ALA A 98 -11.85 -6.89 -6.85
C ALA A 98 -10.88 -6.25 -5.85
N ALA A 99 -10.26 -7.05 -4.97
CA ALA A 99 -9.27 -6.56 -4.01
C ALA A 99 -8.04 -5.94 -4.69
N VAL A 100 -7.54 -6.54 -5.78
CA VAL A 100 -6.48 -5.92 -6.61
C VAL A 100 -6.93 -4.54 -7.10
N SER A 101 -8.13 -4.44 -7.66
CA SER A 101 -8.65 -3.18 -8.20
C SER A 101 -8.82 -2.10 -7.12
N SER A 102 -9.29 -2.49 -5.93
CA SER A 102 -9.37 -1.60 -4.77
C SER A 102 -8.00 -1.16 -4.28
N ALA A 103 -7.04 -2.08 -4.21
CA ALA A 103 -5.67 -1.78 -3.81
C ALA A 103 -4.99 -0.80 -4.78
N VAL A 104 -5.12 -0.99 -6.11
CA VAL A 104 -4.60 -0.03 -7.11
C VAL A 104 -5.07 1.41 -6.81
N LEU A 105 -6.35 1.58 -6.50
CA LEU A 105 -6.90 2.90 -6.18
C LEU A 105 -6.36 3.44 -4.85
N LEU A 106 -6.27 2.60 -3.81
CA LEU A 106 -5.73 2.99 -2.51
C LEU A 106 -4.27 3.45 -2.64
N GLU A 107 -3.43 2.67 -3.32
CA GLU A 107 -2.01 2.98 -3.45
C GLU A 107 -1.72 4.23 -4.27
N LEU A 108 -2.50 4.46 -5.34
CA LEU A 108 -2.40 5.70 -6.09
C LEU A 108 -2.77 6.92 -5.23
N ASN A 109 -3.83 6.79 -4.42
CA ASN A 109 -4.26 7.87 -3.53
C ASN A 109 -3.22 8.11 -2.42
N SER A 110 -2.69 7.06 -1.79
CA SER A 110 -1.65 7.16 -0.76
C SER A 110 -0.37 7.80 -1.31
N THR A 111 0.05 7.43 -2.53
CA THR A 111 1.18 8.05 -3.24
C THR A 111 0.99 9.57 -3.34
N GLN A 112 -0.14 10.02 -3.87
CA GLN A 112 -0.42 11.45 -4.01
C GLN A 112 -0.52 12.16 -2.66
N TYR A 113 -1.13 11.48 -1.68
CA TYR A 113 -1.27 11.99 -0.33
C TYR A 113 0.08 12.27 0.33
N TYR A 114 0.99 11.29 0.29
CA TYR A 114 2.32 11.44 0.87
C TYR A 114 3.19 12.45 0.12
N SER A 115 3.10 12.52 -1.20
CA SER A 115 3.76 13.57 -1.99
C SER A 115 3.31 14.98 -1.56
N ASN A 116 2.00 15.18 -1.36
CA ASN A 116 1.47 16.44 -0.86
C ASN A 116 1.96 16.75 0.56
N MET A 117 2.02 15.74 1.44
CA MET A 117 2.54 15.88 2.79
C MET A 117 4.02 16.28 2.81
N ALA A 118 4.83 15.71 1.93
CA ALA A 118 6.24 16.10 1.79
C ALA A 118 6.41 17.56 1.37
N ASN A 119 5.50 18.09 0.54
CA ASN A 119 5.50 19.49 0.12
C ASN A 119 5.11 20.45 1.26
N LEU A 120 4.23 20.02 2.17
CA LEU A 120 3.78 20.81 3.32
C LEU A 120 4.73 20.69 4.53
N ALA A 121 5.56 19.65 4.59
CA ALA A 121 6.50 19.42 5.67
C ALA A 121 7.58 20.51 5.72
N LYS A 122 7.69 21.16 6.89
CA LYS A 122 8.71 22.19 7.15
C LYS A 122 10.05 21.61 7.55
N GLU A 123 10.01 20.51 8.30
CA GLU A 123 11.21 19.85 8.81
C GLU A 123 11.81 18.93 7.72
N PRO A 124 13.14 19.00 7.47
CA PRO A 124 13.78 18.20 6.42
C PRO A 124 13.59 16.70 6.58
N HIS A 125 13.62 16.15 7.80
CA HIS A 125 13.44 14.71 8.04
C HIS A 125 12.00 14.26 7.80
N LEU A 126 11.00 15.10 8.13
CA LEU A 126 9.60 14.81 7.81
C LEU A 126 9.35 14.85 6.30
N LYS A 127 9.94 15.82 5.60
CA LYS A 127 9.89 15.87 4.15
C LYS A 127 10.50 14.62 3.51
N ALA A 128 11.68 14.22 3.99
CA ALA A 128 12.34 13.00 3.53
C ALA A 128 11.49 11.75 3.80
N PHE A 129 10.90 11.65 4.99
CA PHE A 129 10.02 10.54 5.35
C PHE A 129 8.82 10.44 4.42
N PHE A 130 8.07 11.53 4.20
CA PHE A 130 6.89 11.49 3.33
C PHE A 130 7.24 11.26 1.86
N ASN A 131 8.39 11.75 1.38
CA ASN A 131 8.88 11.37 0.06
C ASN A 131 9.13 9.86 -0.04
N SER A 132 9.79 9.27 0.97
CA SER A 132 10.03 7.83 0.99
C SER A 132 8.73 7.03 1.08
N MET A 133 7.75 7.45 1.88
CA MET A 133 6.41 6.85 1.89
C MET A 133 5.77 6.89 0.50
N SER A 134 5.76 8.07 -0.16
CA SER A 134 5.22 8.23 -1.52
C SER A 134 5.92 7.31 -2.54
N GLU A 135 7.22 7.09 -2.41
CA GLU A 135 7.97 6.20 -3.30
C GLU A 135 7.62 4.71 -3.07
N TRP A 136 7.32 4.31 -1.84
CA TRP A 136 6.86 2.95 -1.54
C TRP A 136 5.48 2.68 -2.13
N GLU A 137 4.52 3.58 -1.88
CA GLU A 137 3.17 3.40 -2.42
C GLU A 137 3.14 3.45 -3.95
N MET A 138 4.03 4.23 -4.58
CA MET A 138 4.14 4.23 -6.03
C MET A 138 4.56 2.85 -6.56
N ARG A 139 5.49 2.17 -5.88
CA ARG A 139 5.91 0.82 -6.28
C ARG A 139 4.78 -0.18 -6.07
N HIS A 140 4.04 -0.08 -4.97
CA HIS A 140 2.86 -0.92 -4.74
C HIS A 140 1.83 -0.73 -5.84
N TYR A 141 1.54 0.52 -6.17
CA TYR A 141 0.64 0.89 -7.26
C TYR A 141 1.09 0.30 -8.60
N GLU A 142 2.35 0.49 -8.99
CA GLU A 142 2.88 0.00 -10.27
C GLU A 142 2.80 -1.53 -10.37
N GLU A 143 3.11 -2.24 -9.29
CA GLU A 143 3.04 -3.70 -9.25
C GLU A 143 1.61 -4.22 -9.31
N LEU A 144 0.69 -3.61 -8.56
CA LEU A 144 -0.72 -3.97 -8.58
C LEU A 144 -1.39 -3.63 -9.91
N LEU A 145 -1.04 -2.50 -10.52
CA LEU A 145 -1.53 -2.11 -11.84
C LEU A 145 -1.11 -3.16 -12.88
N LYS A 146 0.15 -3.59 -12.83
CA LYS A 146 0.64 -4.67 -13.69
C LYS A 146 -0.11 -5.98 -13.46
N ILE A 147 -0.35 -6.38 -12.21
CA ILE A 147 -1.17 -7.57 -11.89
C ILE A 147 -2.58 -7.43 -12.47
N GLN A 148 -3.20 -6.26 -12.30
CA GLN A 148 -4.56 -5.98 -12.78
C GLN A 148 -4.64 -6.11 -14.31
N GLU A 149 -3.70 -5.48 -15.02
CA GLU A 149 -3.65 -5.51 -16.49
C GLU A 149 -3.37 -6.91 -17.03
N GLU A 150 -2.38 -7.62 -16.48
CA GLU A 150 -1.97 -8.93 -16.98
C GLU A 150 -2.99 -10.03 -16.62
N SER A 151 -3.65 -9.94 -15.47
CA SER A 151 -4.70 -10.90 -15.06
C SER A 151 -6.00 -10.75 -15.87
N LYS A 152 -6.28 -9.57 -16.42
CA LYS A 152 -7.47 -9.31 -17.23
C LYS A 152 -7.59 -10.22 -18.45
N SER A 153 -6.47 -10.55 -19.09
CA SER A 153 -6.44 -11.48 -20.23
C SER A 153 -6.96 -12.86 -19.82
N TYR A 154 -6.54 -13.37 -18.66
CA TYR A 154 -7.02 -14.66 -18.14
C TYR A 154 -8.47 -14.60 -17.66
N TRP A 155 -8.96 -13.44 -17.23
CA TRP A 155 -10.35 -13.31 -16.81
C TRP A 155 -11.31 -13.61 -17.97
N PHE A 156 -11.01 -13.11 -19.17
CA PHE A 156 -11.79 -13.43 -20.38
C PHE A 156 -11.72 -14.91 -20.76
N GLU A 157 -10.56 -15.54 -20.57
CA GLU A 157 -10.37 -16.97 -20.87
C GLU A 157 -11.05 -17.90 -19.86
N VAL A 158 -11.00 -17.56 -18.57
CA VAL A 158 -11.51 -18.41 -17.47
C VAL A 158 -13.04 -18.32 -17.35
N GLN A 159 -13.62 -17.14 -17.58
CA GLN A 159 -15.05 -16.91 -17.37
C GLN A 159 -15.92 -17.23 -18.60
N ASN A 160 -15.36 -17.72 -19.71
CA ASN A 160 -16.07 -18.01 -20.98
C ASN A 160 -17.04 -16.91 -21.46
N PHE A 161 -16.86 -15.67 -20.99
CA PHE A 161 -17.74 -14.53 -21.24
C PHE A 161 -19.24 -14.82 -20.98
N GLU A 162 -19.59 -15.33 -19.80
CA GLU A 162 -20.98 -15.28 -19.32
C GLU A 162 -21.20 -14.02 -18.45
N PRO A 163 -21.70 -12.90 -19.01
CA PRO A 163 -22.09 -11.75 -18.22
C PRO A 163 -23.41 -12.07 -17.49
N PHE A 164 -23.27 -12.52 -16.24
CA PHE A 164 -24.31 -12.73 -15.21
C PHE A 164 -25.48 -13.69 -15.52
#